data_AF-W1XYJ2-F1
#
_entry.id   AF-W1XYJ2-F1
#
_cell.length_a   1.000
_cell.length_b   1.000
_cell.length_c   1.000
_cell.angle_alpha   90.00
_cell.angle_beta   90.00
_cell.angle_gamma   90.00
#
_symmetry.space_group_name_H-M   'P 1'
#
loop_
_entity.id
_entity.type
_entity.pdbx_description
1 polymer ?
#
loop_
_entity_poly.entity_id
_entity_poly.type
_entity_poly.pdbx_seq_one_letter_code
_entity_poly.pdbx_strand_id
1 'polypeptide(L)' 'FPFVQPLLEELTSCRIQFIDPAFETSELVRHRLESKNLFNHQDTVGTVTLCFTKDVELGDALSASFLDTSRRTIEHITL' A
#
# COMPACT_ATOMS: atom_id res chain seq x y z
N PHE A 1 -3.64 -4.17 -9.40
CA PHE A 1 -4.82 -5.03 -9.69
C PHE A 1 -5.83 -5.15 -8.57
N PRO A 2 -5.51 -4.99 -7.27
CA PRO A 2 -6.54 -5.03 -6.22
C PRO A 2 -7.75 -4.12 -6.50
N PHE A 3 -7.50 -2.92 -7.04
CA PHE A 3 -8.55 -1.97 -7.44
C PHE A 3 -9.55 -2.47 -8.50
N VAL A 4 -9.19 -3.48 -9.29
CA VAL A 4 -10.07 -4.08 -10.32
C VAL A 4 -10.54 -5.48 -9.96
N GLN A 5 -10.17 -5.98 -8.78
CA GLN A 5 -10.56 -7.32 -8.33
C GLN A 5 -12.09 -7.53 -8.33
N PRO A 6 -12.93 -6.57 -7.88
CA PRO A 6 -14.39 -6.75 -7.94
C PRO A 6 -14.92 -7.03 -9.35
N LEU A 7 -14.36 -6.35 -10.36
CA LEU A 7 -14.72 -6.57 -11.76
C LEU A 7 -14.28 -7.96 -12.24
N LEU A 8 -13.10 -8.41 -11.84
CA LEU A 8 -12.59 -9.74 -12.20
C LEU A 8 -13.40 -10.86 -11.55
N GLU A 9 -13.83 -10.66 -10.31
CA GLU A 9 -14.73 -11.58 -9.59
C GLU A 9 -16.09 -11.67 -10.31
N GLU A 10 -16.66 -10.52 -10.71
CA GLU A 10 -17.90 -10.48 -11.50
C GLU A 10 -17.77 -11.25 -12.82
N LEU A 11 -16.72 -10.96 -13.60
CA LEU A 11 -16.47 -11.61 -14.90
C LEU A 11 -16.26 -13.12 -14.80
N THR A 12 -15.75 -13.60 -13.67
CA THR A 12 -15.51 -15.03 -13.43
C THR A 12 -16.66 -15.72 -12.71
N SER A 13 -17.72 -14.97 -12.35
CA SER A 13 -18.80 -15.43 -11.48
C SER A 13 -18.27 -16.01 -10.16
N CYS A 14 -17.22 -15.38 -9.63
CA CYS A 14 -16.50 -15.77 -8.43
C CYS A 14 -15.93 -17.20 -8.44
N ARG A 15 -15.76 -17.81 -9.63
CA ARG A 15 -15.20 -19.18 -9.76
C ARG A 15 -13.68 -19.23 -9.71
N ILE A 16 -13.03 -18.07 -9.83
CA ILE A 16 -11.58 -17.94 -9.75
C ILE A 16 -11.25 -17.14 -8.50
N GLN A 17 -10.34 -17.68 -7.69
CA GLN A 17 -9.80 -16.96 -6.55
C GLN A 17 -8.64 -16.07 -7.02
N PHE A 18 -8.75 -14.77 -6.76
CA PHE A 18 -7.68 -13.82 -7.00
C PHE A 18 -6.88 -13.63 -5.71
N ILE A 19 -5.57 -13.71 -5.81
CA ILE A 19 -4.66 -13.51 -4.69
C ILE A 19 -4.05 -12.12 -4.81
N ASP A 20 -4.10 -11.34 -3.73
CA ASP A 20 -3.44 -10.03 -3.67
C ASP A 20 -1.96 -10.21 -3.28
N PRO A 21 -1.00 -10.06 -4.22
CA PRO A 21 0.41 -10.18 -3.90
C PRO A 21 0.88 -9.11 -2.90
N ALA A 22 0.23 -7.95 -2.83
CA ALA A 22 0.59 -6.91 -1.86
C ALA A 22 0.27 -7.35 -0.43
N PHE A 23 -0.86 -8.04 -0.23
CA PHE A 23 -1.24 -8.64 1.04
C PHE A 23 -0.29 -9.79 1.43
N GLU A 24 -0.01 -10.73 0.51
CA GLU A 24 0.92 -11.83 0.80
C GLU A 24 2.33 -11.32 1.16
N THR A 25 2.77 -10.25 0.48
CA THR A 25 4.05 -9.60 0.77
C THR A 25 4.03 -8.91 2.14
N SER A 26 2.93 -8.27 2.54
CA SER A 26 2.85 -7.59 3.84
C SER A 26 2.93 -8.59 5.00
N GLU A 27 2.29 -9.76 4.88
CA GLU A 27 2.39 -10.83 5.87
C GLU A 27 3.81 -11.38 5.96
N LEU A 28 4.51 -11.54 4.83
CA LEU A 28 5.91 -11.94 4.82
C LEU A 28 6.81 -10.90 5.52
N VAL A 29 6.59 -9.61 5.27
CA VAL A 29 7.31 -8.52 5.94
C VAL A 29 7.03 -8.54 7.44
N ARG A 30 5.77 -8.72 7.85
CA ARG A 30 5.39 -8.83 9.27
C ARG A 30 6.19 -9.93 9.97
N HIS A 31 6.17 -11.15 9.41
CA HIS A 31 6.93 -12.28 9.96
C HIS A 31 8.44 -12.02 10.00
N ARG A 32 8.99 -11.36 8.98
CA ARG A 32 10.42 -11.06 8.93
C ARG A 32 10.84 -10.06 10.00
N LEU A 33 10.04 -9.02 10.22
CA LEU A 33 10.30 -8.02 11.26
C LEU A 33 10.16 -8.63 12.66
N GLU A 34 9.14 -9.46 12.89
CA GLU A 34 8.95 -10.19 14.14
C GLU A 34 10.15 -11.08 14.47
N SER A 35 10.59 -11.91 13.51
CA SER A 35 11.74 -12.82 13.69
C SER A 35 13.07 -12.10 14.02
N LYS A 36 13.15 -10.81 13.73
CA LYS A 36 14.33 -9.97 13.95
C LYS A 36 14.16 -8.95 15.07
N ASN A 37 13.02 -8.96 15.78
CA ASN A 37 12.67 -7.98 16.79
C ASN A 37 12.76 -6.51 16.27
N LEU A 38 12.23 -6.28 15.05
CA LEU A 38 12.28 -4.99 14.36
C LEU A 38 10.91 -4.27 14.31
N PHE A 39 9.93 -4.72 15.10
CA PHE A 39 8.67 -3.99 15.19
C PHE A 39 8.87 -2.62 15.84
N ASN A 40 8.12 -1.65 15.35
CA ASN A 40 8.01 -0.37 16.03
C ASN A 40 7.22 -0.60 17.33
N HIS A 41 7.81 -0.21 18.46
CA HIS A 41 7.21 -0.38 19.80
C HIS A 41 6.34 0.83 20.21
N GLN A 42 6.20 1.81 19.32
CA GLN A 42 5.34 2.96 19.57
C GLN A 42 3.88 2.60 19.28
N ASP A 43 3.00 2.92 20.23
CA ASP A 43 1.55 2.78 20.05
C ASP A 43 0.92 3.98 19.32
N THR A 44 1.70 5.04 19.08
CA THR A 44 1.25 6.19 18.31
C THR A 44 1.20 5.86 16.83
N VAL A 45 0.12 6.27 16.17
CA VAL A 45 -0.02 6.06 14.73
C VAL A 45 0.99 6.92 13.96
N GLY A 46 1.79 6.31 13.09
CA GLY A 46 2.87 6.98 12.37
C GLY A 46 2.42 7.91 11.23
N THR A 47 3.37 8.47 10.50
CA THR A 47 3.12 9.22 9.25
C THR A 47 3.79 8.51 8.07
N VAL A 48 3.36 8.84 6.85
CA VAL A 48 3.92 8.28 5.62
C VAL A 48 4.43 9.43 4.73
N THR A 49 5.65 9.32 4.22
CA THR A 49 6.15 10.21 3.17
C THR A 49 6.22 9.44 1.86
N LEU A 50 5.53 9.93 0.83
CA LEU A 50 5.57 9.37 -0.52
C LEU A 50 6.48 10.22 -1.40
N CYS A 51 7.53 9.61 -1.92
CA CYS A 51 8.50 10.29 -2.79
C CYS A 51 8.27 9.89 -4.26
N PHE A 52 8.15 10.89 -5.14
CA PHE A 52 7.95 10.71 -6.58
C PHE A 52 9.08 11.38 -7.36
N THR A 53 9.53 10.77 -8.46
CA THR A 53 10.59 11.32 -9.32
C THR A 53 10.07 12.17 -10.48
N LYS A 54 8.74 12.28 -10.62
CA LYS A 54 8.06 12.95 -11.72
C LYS A 54 6.76 13.58 -11.23
N ASP A 55 5.62 13.00 -11.60
CA ASP A 55 4.30 13.59 -11.44
C ASP A 55 3.78 13.41 -10.00
N VAL A 56 4.11 14.39 -9.17
CA VAL A 56 3.66 14.49 -7.79
C VAL A 56 2.15 14.67 -7.70
N GLU A 57 1.53 15.41 -8.61
CA GLU A 57 0.09 15.69 -8.59
C GLU A 57 -0.71 14.42 -8.85
N LEU A 58 -0.29 13.63 -9.85
CA LEU A 58 -0.89 12.32 -10.09
C LEU A 58 -0.63 11.36 -8.91
N GLY A 59 0.57 11.38 -8.34
CA GLY A 59 0.92 10.58 -7.16
C GLY A 59 0.05 10.89 -5.94
N ASP A 60 -0.21 12.18 -5.69
CA ASP A 60 -1.10 12.64 -4.62
C ASP A 60 -2.55 12.21 -4.88
N ALA A 61 -3.05 12.43 -6.10
CA ALA A 61 -4.40 12.04 -6.49
C ALA A 61 -4.63 10.53 -6.35
N LEU A 62 -3.69 9.70 -6.83
CA LEU A 62 -3.79 8.25 -6.72
C LEU A 62 -3.73 7.79 -5.27
N SER A 63 -2.76 8.29 -4.49
CA SER A 63 -2.62 7.89 -3.10
C SER A 63 -3.84 8.25 -2.26
N ALA A 64 -4.62 9.28 -2.61
CA ALA A 64 -5.86 9.65 -1.92
C ALA A 64 -6.91 8.53 -1.93
N SER A 65 -6.84 7.63 -2.90
CA SER A 65 -7.77 6.50 -3.00
C SER A 65 -7.47 5.35 -2.03
N PHE A 66 -6.29 5.32 -1.39
CA PHE A 66 -5.88 4.20 -0.53
C PHE A 66 -5.09 4.58 0.74
N LEU A 67 -4.82 5.85 1.00
CA LEU A 67 -4.17 6.34 2.23
C LEU A 67 -4.91 7.51 2.86
N ASP A 68 -4.83 7.61 4.19
CA ASP A 68 -5.30 8.76 4.97
C ASP A 68 -4.47 10.01 4.60
N THR A 69 -5.14 10.99 3.99
CA THR A 69 -4.53 12.23 3.49
C THR A 69 -4.01 13.11 4.63
N SER A 70 -4.58 13.01 5.84
CA SER A 70 -4.18 13.83 6.99
C SER A 70 -2.83 13.42 7.60
N ARG A 71 -2.34 12.23 7.23
CA ARG A 71 -1.14 11.60 7.83
C ARG A 71 -0.05 11.28 6.82
N ARG A 72 -0.14 11.86 5.63
CA ARG A 72 0.87 11.71 4.59
C ARG A 72 1.46 13.04 4.17
N THR A 73 2.67 12.95 3.64
CA THR A 73 3.36 14.05 2.94
C THR A 73 3.81 13.52 1.57
N ILE A 74 3.88 14.41 0.58
CA ILE A 74 4.30 14.08 -0.77
C ILE A 74 5.54 14.90 -1.12
N GLU A 75 6.57 14.25 -1.66
CA GLU A 75 7.83 14.89 -2.00
C GLU A 75 8.25 14.57 -3.44
N HIS A 76 8.75 15.58 -4.15
CA HIS A 76 9.46 15.38 -5.41
C HIS A 76 10.94 15.14 -5.13
N ILE A 77 11.52 14.05 -5.64
CA ILE A 77 12.94 13.73 -5.48
C ILE A 77 13.62 13.48 -6.83
N THR A 78 14.95 13.61 -6.88
CA THR A 78 15.79 13.19 -8.03
C THR A 78 16.70 12.06 -7.56
N LEU A 79 16.81 10.98 -8.35
CA LEU A 79 17.62 9.79 -8.07
C LEU A 79 18.87 9.76 -8.95
#